data_AF-A0A9N9C3B7-F1
#
_entry.id   AF-A0A9N9C3B7-F1
#
_cell.length_a   1.000
_cell.length_b   1.000
_cell.length_c   1.000
_cell.angle_alpha   90.00
_cell.angle_beta   90.00
_cell.angle_gamma   90.00
#
_symmetry.space_group_name_H-M   'P 1'
#
loop_
_entity.id
_entity.type
_entity.pdbx_description
1 polymer ?
#
loop_
_entity_poly.entity_id
_entity_poly.type
_entity_poly.pdbx_seq_one_letter_code
_entity_poly.pdbx_strand_id
1 'polypeptide(L)' 'DMYGCGNNEILLSKVLKDRRNEIFLCTKFGNVRGENGEFLDVNGKPEYVHEACEKSLQRLGVDCIDLYYQHRVDSTV' A
#
# COMPACT_ATOMS: atom_id res chain seq x y z
N ASP A 1 -1.10 2.96 -0.57
CA ASP A 1 0.13 3.21 -1.34
C ASP A 1 0.03 4.50 -2.19
N MET A 2 -0.74 4.50 -3.27
CA MET A 2 -0.77 5.48 -4.35
C MET A 2 -1.77 6.60 -4.09
N TYR A 3 -2.92 6.29 -3.50
CA TYR A 3 -3.97 7.30 -3.30
C TYR A 3 -3.51 8.35 -2.28
N GLY A 4 -3.43 9.59 -2.74
CA GLY A 4 -2.86 10.70 -1.97
C GLY A 4 -1.41 10.45 -1.55
N CYS A 5 -0.64 9.67 -2.33
CA CYS A 5 0.75 9.30 -2.01
C CYS A 5 0.90 8.68 -0.60
N GLY A 6 -0.07 7.85 -0.21
CA GLY A 6 -0.10 7.17 1.08
C GLY A 6 -0.94 7.90 2.14
N ASN A 7 -1.35 9.15 1.90
CA ASN A 7 -2.20 9.89 2.86
C ASN A 7 -3.55 9.22 3.13
N ASN A 8 -4.11 8.48 2.17
CA ASN A 8 -5.34 7.72 2.44
C ASN A 8 -5.12 6.57 3.43
N GLU A 9 -3.97 5.90 3.41
CA GLU A 9 -3.65 4.86 4.41
C GLU A 9 -3.46 5.49 5.80
N ILE A 10 -2.77 6.64 5.86
CA ILE A 10 -2.60 7.41 7.11
C ILE A 10 -3.95 7.88 7.65
N LEU A 11 -4.88 8.30 6.78
CA LEU A 11 -6.23 8.66 7.20
C LEU A 11 -6.97 7.47 7.82
N LEU A 12 -6.92 6.30 7.17
CA LEU A 12 -7.56 5.08 7.67
C LEU A 12 -6.90 4.54 8.94
N SER A 13 -5.61 4.77 9.15
CA SER A 13 -4.91 4.33 10.38
C SER A 13 -5.60 4.82 11.66
N LYS A 14 -6.23 5.99 11.61
CA LYS A 14 -6.94 6.59 12.75
C LYS A 14 -8.10 5.74 13.25
N VAL A 15 -8.83 5.07 12.36
CA VAL A 15 -9.93 4.17 12.74
C VAL A 15 -9.44 2.74 12.97
N LEU A 16 -8.42 2.31 12.22
CA LEU A 16 -7.86 0.96 12.35
C LEU A 16 -7.21 0.74 13.72
N LYS A 17 -6.63 1.78 14.31
CA LYS A 17 -6.05 1.72 15.66
C LYS A 17 -6.99 1.12 16.70
N ASP A 18 -8.28 1.44 16.62
CA ASP A 18 -9.27 1.03 17.63
C ASP A 18 -10.17 -0.13 17.14
N ARG A 19 -10.34 -0.30 15.82
CA ARG A 19 -11.34 -1.22 15.23
C ARG A 19 -10.78 -2.19 14.19
N ARG A 20 -9.46 -2.46 14.20
CA ARG A 20 -8.80 -3.34 13.21
C ARG A 20 -9.50 -4.69 13.03
N ASN A 21 -9.94 -5.31 14.12
CA ASN A 21 -10.53 -6.66 14.10
C ASN A 21 -11.97 -6.71 13.56
N GLU A 22 -12.59 -5.56 13.32
CA GLU A 22 -13.95 -5.47 12.76
C GLU A 22 -13.94 -5.29 11.24
N ILE A 23 -12.74 -5.14 10.64
CA ILE A 23 -12.56 -4.71 9.26
C ILE A 23 -11.77 -5.76 8.49
N PHE A 24 -12.24 -6.11 7.29
CA PHE A 24 -11.45 -6.81 6.29
C PHE A 24 -10.66 -5.78 5.47
N LEU A 25 -9.37 -5.66 5.76
CA LEU A 25 -8.49 -4.62 5.24
C LEU A 25 -7.83 -5.04 3.93
N CYS A 26 -8.16 -4.32 2.87
CA CYS A 26 -7.52 -4.47 1.56
C CYS A 26 -6.67 -3.24 1.22
N THR A 27 -5.47 -3.46 0.71
CA THR A 27 -4.70 -2.41 0.03
C THR A 27 -3.95 -2.99 -1.17
N LYS A 28 -3.20 -2.16 -1.89
CA LYS A 28 -2.56 -2.53 -3.15
C LYS A 28 -1.11 -2.06 -3.20
N PHE A 29 -0.37 -2.56 -4.18
CA PHE A 29 0.99 -2.12 -4.52
C PHE A 29 1.23 -2.07 -6.02
N GLY A 30 2.40 -1.61 -6.43
CA GLY A 30 2.91 -1.74 -7.79
C GLY A 30 3.08 -0.41 -8.51
N ASN A 31 2.28 0.62 -8.19
CA ASN A 31 2.47 1.93 -8.80
C ASN A 31 3.60 2.69 -8.08
N VAL A 32 4.69 2.94 -8.79
CA VAL A 32 5.79 3.79 -8.31
C VAL A 32 5.41 5.24 -8.50
N ARG A 33 5.55 6.03 -7.42
CA ARG A 33 5.23 7.46 -7.41
C ARG A 33 6.46 8.27 -7.03
N GLY A 34 6.63 9.41 -7.69
CA GLY A 34 7.65 10.38 -7.32
C GLY A 34 7.18 11.26 -6.17
N GLU A 35 8.05 12.17 -5.73
CA GLU A 35 7.83 13.01 -4.55
C GLU A 35 6.61 13.93 -4.68
N ASN A 36 6.26 14.32 -5.90
CA ASN A 36 5.10 15.16 -6.18
C ASN A 36 3.85 14.35 -6.56
N GLY A 37 3.91 13.01 -6.45
CA GLY A 37 2.80 12.10 -6.76
C GLY A 37 2.64 11.77 -8.23
N GLU A 38 3.58 12.19 -9.08
CA GLU A 38 3.66 11.79 -10.47
C GLU A 38 3.77 10.26 -10.59
N PHE A 39 3.15 9.71 -11.63
CA PHE A 39 3.32 8.29 -11.95
C PHE A 39 4.68 8.11 -12.61
N LEU A 40 5.51 7.24 -12.02
CA LEU A 40 6.84 6.94 -12.55
C LEU A 40 6.87 5.61 -13.29
N ASP A 41 6.30 4.55 -12.69
CA ASP A 41 6.36 3.20 -13.27
C ASP A 41 5.37 2.23 -12.61
N VAL A 42 5.27 1.01 -13.15
CA VAL A 42 4.73 -0.17 -12.48
C VAL A 42 5.89 -1.11 -12.12
N ASN A 43 5.99 -1.53 -10.86
CA ASN A 43 7.04 -2.42 -10.38
C ASN A 43 6.45 -3.65 -9.67
N GLY A 44 6.73 -4.83 -10.22
CA GLY A 44 6.30 -6.14 -9.71
C GLY A 44 7.45 -6.97 -9.11
N LYS A 45 8.67 -6.42 -9.04
CA LYS A 45 9.83 -7.16 -8.53
C LYS A 45 9.64 -7.56 -7.06
N PRO A 46 9.97 -8.80 -6.66
CA PRO A 46 9.74 -9.29 -5.30
C PRO A 46 10.24 -8.34 -4.20
N GLU A 47 11.43 -7.76 -4.37
CA GLU A 47 12.03 -6.85 -3.39
C GLU A 47 11.19 -5.58 -3.20
N TYR A 48 10.65 -5.05 -4.29
CA TYR A 48 9.75 -3.90 -4.25
C TYR A 48 8.41 -4.25 -3.62
N VAL A 49 7.87 -5.45 -3.87
CA VAL A 49 6.62 -5.91 -3.23
C VAL A 49 6.77 -5.91 -1.71
N HIS A 50 7.88 -6.45 -1.21
CA HIS A 50 8.18 -6.43 0.23
C HIS A 50 8.31 -5.00 0.77
N GLU A 51 9.10 -4.14 0.12
CA GLU A 51 9.27 -2.75 0.52
C GLU A 51 7.93 -1.97 0.56
N ALA A 52 7.10 -2.15 -0.47
CA ALA A 52 5.80 -1.51 -0.58
C ALA A 52 4.83 -2.01 0.50
N CYS A 53 4.92 -3.29 0.88
CA CYS A 53 4.11 -3.88 1.94
C CYS A 53 4.46 -3.27 3.29
N GLU A 54 5.74 -3.24 3.65
CA GLU A 54 6.24 -2.64 4.90
C GLU A 54 5.82 -1.18 5.03
N LYS A 55 5.97 -0.40 3.95
CA LYS A 55 5.51 0.99 3.91
C LYS A 55 4.00 1.12 4.12
N SER A 56 3.20 0.18 3.61
CA SER A 56 1.75 0.20 3.77
C SER A 56 1.35 -0.18 5.19
N LEU A 57 1.95 -1.22 5.77
CA LEU A 57 1.77 -1.62 7.16
C LEU A 57 2.09 -0.47 8.13
N GLN A 58 3.23 0.21 7.91
CA GLN A 58 3.64 1.36 8.70
C GLN A 58 2.62 2.51 8.63
N ARG A 59 2.15 2.88 7.43
CA ARG A 59 1.16 3.95 7.25
C ARG A 59 -0.21 3.61 7.82
N LEU A 60 -0.63 2.36 7.68
CA LEU A 60 -1.90 1.85 8.21
C LEU A 60 -1.84 1.65 9.74
N GLY A 61 -0.65 1.49 10.31
CA GLY A 61 -0.44 1.25 11.74
C GLY A 61 -0.92 -0.14 12.18
N VAL A 62 -0.74 -1.15 11.33
CA VAL A 62 -1.19 -2.54 11.55
C VAL A 62 -0.07 -3.53 11.24
N ASP A 63 -0.18 -4.74 11.75
CA ASP A 63 0.77 -5.85 11.54
C ASP A 63 0.38 -6.76 10.36
N CYS A 64 -0.89 -6.75 9.96
CA CYS A 64 -1.41 -7.62 8.91
C CYS A 64 -2.42 -6.89 8.00
N ILE A 65 -2.31 -7.18 6.70
CA ILE A 65 -3.28 -6.81 5.65
C ILE A 65 -4.00 -8.09 5.22
N ASP A 66 -5.32 -8.10 5.24
CA ASP A 66 -6.11 -9.32 4.99
C ASP A 66 -6.07 -9.72 3.51
N LEU A 67 -6.00 -8.74 2.60
CA LEU A 67 -5.81 -8.98 1.18
C LEU A 67 -4.97 -7.89 0.54
N TYR A 68 -3.84 -8.30 -0.03
CA TYR A 68 -2.88 -7.42 -0.66
C TYR A 68 -2.85 -7.64 -2.17
N TYR A 69 -3.28 -6.62 -2.93
CA TYR A 69 -3.41 -6.71 -4.38
C TYR A 69 -2.21 -6.14 -5.11
N GLN A 70 -1.84 -6.75 -6.23
CA GLN A 70 -1.12 -6.03 -7.28
C GLN A 70 -2.08 -5.07 -7.99
N HIS A 71 -1.77 -3.78 -7.99
CA HIS A 71 -2.64 -2.73 -8.53
C HIS A 71 -2.58 -2.69 -10.07
N ARG A 72 -1.40 -2.95 -10.63
CA ARG A 72 -1.12 -3.06 -12.07
C ARG A 72 -0.06 -4.14 -12.27
N VAL A 73 -0.22 -4.94 -13.32
CA VAL A 73 0.75 -5.98 -13.68
C VAL A 73 1.97 -5.32 -14.29
N ASP A 74 3.14 -5.60 -13.72
CA ASP A 74 4.44 -5.30 -14.34
C ASP A 74 4.67 -6.35 -15.43
N SER A 75 4.81 -5.95 -16.68
CA SER A 75 4.98 -6.89 -17.80
C SER A 75 6.41 -7.40 -17.97
N THR A 76 7.34 -6.96 -17.12
CA THR A 76 8.77 -7.33 -17.19
C THR A 76 9.17 -8.41 -16.20
N VAL A 77 8.22 -8.88 -15.38
CA VAL A 77 8.42 -9.89 -14.33
C VAL A 77 7.43 -11.04 -14.51
#